data_AF-A0A7X9TA64-F1
#
_entry.id   AF-A0A7X9TA64-F1
#
_cell.length_a   1.000
_cell.length_b   1.000
_cell.length_c   1.000
_cell.angle_alpha   90.00
_cell.angle_beta   90.00
_cell.angle_gamma   90.00
#
_symmetry.space_group_name_H-M   'P 1'
#
loop_
_entity.id
_entity.type
_entity.pdbx_description
1 polymer ?
#
loop_
_entity_poly.entity_id
_entity_poly.type
_entity_poly.pdbx_seq_one_letter_code
_entity_poly.pdbx_strand_id
1 'polypeptide(L)'
;MALMQMARGLGVARTALLVDQVLGTYRTCRRESVGSYGQLDGVSLDECTDDCGTTTAYGLAPLTTINRLSNYLDAMAGAPGARAVRRALPLVAEGLASPLEAQTYALAFCSRHTGSLGLPKPLVNHRIEVPVEARGCFGSATIRPDFWWPEQRVALEVLGVRWHGGAKGITQTSLREKGYYAMGASCITITEREIRMLSSFESAMAVLAKLLGVRLRQPTRAFAKARGRLRTEVLDVRPA
;
A
#
# COMPACT_ATOMS: atom_id res chain seq x y z
N MET A 1 -18.64 -8.72 11.63
CA MET A 1 -18.57 -8.58 13.11
C MET A 1 -17.15 -8.43 13.66
N ALA A 2 -16.20 -9.35 13.39
CA ALA A 2 -14.84 -9.30 13.96
C ALA A 2 -14.05 -8.03 13.58
N LEU A 3 -14.05 -7.62 12.31
CA LEU A 3 -13.39 -6.39 11.84
C LEU A 3 -13.83 -5.14 12.61
N MET A 4 -15.15 -4.99 12.82
CA MET A 4 -15.70 -3.84 13.54
C MET A 4 -15.31 -3.86 15.03
N GLN A 5 -15.26 -5.03 15.67
CA GLN A 5 -14.77 -5.16 17.05
C GLN A 5 -13.29 -4.79 17.17
N MET A 6 -12.45 -5.24 16.23
CA MET A 6 -11.03 -4.91 16.18
C MET A 6 -10.76 -3.42 15.92
N ALA A 7 -11.63 -2.76 15.15
CA ALA A 7 -11.56 -1.32 14.90
C ALA A 7 -11.88 -0.46 16.15
N ARG A 8 -12.39 -1.06 17.23
CA ARG A 8 -12.75 -0.31 18.44
C ARG A 8 -11.50 0.25 19.12
N GLY A 9 -11.51 1.55 19.38
CA GLY A 9 -10.41 2.24 20.04
C GLY A 9 -9.21 2.55 19.14
N LEU A 10 -9.23 2.12 17.88
CA LEU A 10 -8.22 2.49 16.90
C LEU A 10 -8.50 3.87 16.31
N GLY A 11 -7.42 4.60 16.00
CA GLY A 11 -7.50 5.79 15.16
C GLY A 11 -7.99 5.46 13.74
N VAL A 12 -8.38 6.49 12.99
CA VAL A 12 -8.95 6.32 11.64
C VAL A 12 -7.94 5.65 10.70
N ALA A 13 -6.66 6.01 10.80
CA ALA A 13 -5.66 5.46 9.89
C ALA A 13 -5.27 4.03 10.25
N ARG A 14 -5.15 3.70 11.55
CA ARG A 14 -4.96 2.30 11.98
C ARG A 14 -6.14 1.41 11.61
N THR A 15 -7.35 1.95 11.69
CA THR A 15 -8.55 1.26 11.22
C THR A 15 -8.49 1.04 9.70
N ALA A 16 -7.99 2.01 8.93
CA ALA A 16 -7.81 1.85 7.48
C ALA A 16 -6.86 0.69 7.15
N LEU A 17 -5.69 0.63 7.80
CA LEU A 17 -4.74 -0.47 7.59
C LEU A 17 -5.31 -1.85 7.97
N LEU A 18 -6.18 -1.90 8.98
CA LEU A 18 -6.92 -3.11 9.33
C LEU A 18 -7.96 -3.48 8.25
N VAL A 19 -8.60 -2.49 7.63
CA VAL A 19 -9.57 -2.69 6.55
C VAL A 19 -8.88 -3.08 5.25
N ASP A 20 -7.70 -2.54 4.94
CA ASP A 20 -6.89 -2.96 3.78
C ASP A 20 -6.53 -4.45 3.89
N GLN A 21 -6.36 -4.98 5.11
CA GLN A 21 -6.24 -6.42 5.37
C GLN A 21 -7.54 -7.21 5.18
N VAL A 22 -8.63 -6.67 4.67
CA VAL A 22 -9.76 -7.50 4.18
C VAL A 22 -10.06 -7.22 2.71
N LEU A 23 -9.58 -6.09 2.19
CA LEU A 23 -9.72 -5.65 0.80
C LEU A 23 -8.53 -6.06 -0.09
N GLY A 24 -7.38 -6.32 0.52
CA GLY A 24 -6.13 -6.68 -0.15
C GLY A 24 -5.87 -8.19 -0.17
N THR A 25 -4.74 -8.56 -0.76
CA THR A 25 -4.23 -9.95 -0.89
C THR A 25 -3.19 -10.33 0.19
N TYR A 26 -3.20 -9.50 1.22
CA TYR A 26 -2.43 -9.39 2.45
C TYR A 26 -2.98 -9.71 3.84
N ARG A 27 -2.34 -10.49 4.72
CA ARG A 27 -2.75 -10.51 6.16
C ARG A 27 -1.54 -10.44 7.08
N THR A 28 -1.54 -9.50 8.02
CA THR A 28 -0.62 -9.53 9.16
C THR A 28 -1.22 -10.43 10.23
N CYS A 29 -0.52 -11.50 10.58
CA CYS A 29 -0.99 -12.51 11.51
C CYS A 29 0.04 -12.76 12.61
N ARG A 30 -0.44 -13.30 13.73
CA ARG A 30 0.44 -13.77 14.80
C ARG A 30 1.13 -15.06 14.37
N ARG A 31 2.28 -15.34 14.97
CA ARG A 31 3.05 -16.57 14.74
C ARG A 31 2.21 -17.85 14.86
N GLU A 32 1.28 -17.90 15.81
CA GLU A 32 0.37 -19.06 15.98
C GLU A 32 -0.56 -19.33 14.78
N SER A 33 -0.84 -18.31 13.96
CA SER A 33 -1.70 -18.42 12.78
C SER A 33 -0.93 -18.78 11.50
N VAL A 34 0.40 -18.83 11.57
CA VAL A 34 1.27 -19.08 10.41
C VAL A 34 0.98 -20.44 9.78
N GLY A 35 0.78 -21.48 10.60
CA GLY A 35 0.46 -22.82 10.11
C GLY A 35 -0.80 -22.86 9.26
N SER A 36 -1.85 -22.11 9.63
CA SER A 36 -3.11 -22.07 8.89
C SER A 36 -2.96 -21.39 7.53
N TYR A 37 -2.18 -20.30 7.44
CA TYR A 37 -1.94 -19.61 6.18
C TYR A 37 -0.96 -20.36 5.27
N GLY A 38 0.06 -21.01 5.84
CA GLY A 38 1.08 -21.75 5.09
C GLY A 38 0.56 -23.01 4.39
N GLN A 39 -0.65 -23.46 4.72
CA GLN A 39 -1.33 -24.58 4.05
C GLN A 39 -2.11 -24.16 2.79
N LEU A 40 -2.24 -22.86 2.53
CA LEU A 40 -2.99 -22.36 1.39
C LEU A 40 -2.10 -22.28 0.15
N ASP A 41 -2.61 -22.80 -0.98
CA ASP A 41 -1.90 -22.77 -2.25
C ASP A 41 -1.61 -21.33 -2.71
N GLY A 42 -0.38 -21.09 -3.16
CA GLY A 42 0.06 -19.79 -3.66
C GLY A 42 0.33 -18.72 -2.59
N VAL A 43 0.21 -19.07 -1.31
CA VAL A 43 0.51 -18.15 -0.20
C VAL A 43 1.99 -18.21 0.13
N SER A 44 2.61 -17.03 0.26
CA SER A 44 3.95 -16.88 0.80
C SER A 44 3.92 -16.17 2.14
N LEU A 45 4.93 -16.46 2.97
CA LEU A 45 5.04 -15.95 4.33
C LEU A 45 6.33 -15.16 4.51
N ASP A 46 6.22 -14.03 5.20
CA ASP A 46 7.34 -13.22 5.66
C ASP A 46 7.25 -13.00 7.16
N GLU A 47 8.10 -13.70 7.91
CA GLU A 47 8.24 -13.49 9.34
C GLU A 47 9.07 -12.23 9.59
N CYS A 48 8.52 -11.30 10.39
CA CYS A 48 9.28 -10.18 10.95
C CYS A 48 10.53 -10.75 11.64
N THR A 49 11.71 -10.33 11.19
CA THR A 49 12.99 -10.75 11.78
C THR A 49 13.26 -10.09 13.12
N ASP A 50 12.50 -9.04 13.45
CA ASP A 50 12.54 -8.37 14.74
C ASP A 50 11.59 -9.09 15.72
N ASP A 51 11.83 -9.00 17.03
CA ASP A 51 11.04 -9.61 18.12
C ASP A 51 9.56 -9.16 18.18
N CYS A 52 9.07 -8.47 17.15
CA CYS A 52 7.71 -8.00 16.96
C CYS A 52 6.68 -9.15 16.81
N GLY A 53 7.13 -10.37 16.51
CA GLY A 53 6.31 -11.59 16.48
C GLY A 53 5.18 -11.59 15.44
N THR A 54 5.24 -10.69 14.46
CA THR A 54 4.21 -10.51 13.43
C THR A 54 4.68 -11.10 12.10
N THR A 55 3.88 -11.96 11.50
CA THR A 55 4.15 -12.55 10.18
C THR A 55 3.18 -11.95 9.16
N THR A 56 3.63 -11.73 7.93
CA THR A 56 2.74 -11.33 6.83
C THR A 56 2.55 -12.50 5.88
N ALA A 57 1.29 -12.84 5.61
CA ALA A 57 0.88 -13.76 4.57
C ALA A 57 0.46 -12.98 3.31
N TYR A 58 1.00 -13.36 2.16
CA TYR A 58 0.78 -12.73 0.86
C TYR A 58 0.10 -13.69 -0.11
N GLY A 59 -0.48 -13.17 -1.20
CA GLY A 59 -1.10 -13.98 -2.25
C GLY A 59 -2.50 -14.50 -1.90
N LEU A 60 -3.13 -13.94 -0.87
CA LEU A 60 -4.47 -14.32 -0.42
C LEU A 60 -5.56 -13.70 -1.31
N ALA A 61 -6.73 -14.32 -1.37
CA ALA A 61 -7.90 -13.68 -1.96
C ALA A 61 -8.43 -12.55 -1.05
N PRO A 62 -8.88 -11.40 -1.61
CA PRO A 62 -9.63 -10.41 -0.85
C PRO A 62 -10.87 -11.04 -0.21
N LEU A 63 -11.15 -10.71 1.05
CA LEU A 63 -12.32 -11.22 1.77
C LEU A 63 -13.60 -10.46 1.41
N THR A 64 -13.46 -9.21 0.97
CA THR A 64 -14.58 -8.34 0.59
C THR A 64 -14.13 -7.27 -0.40
N THR A 65 -15.09 -6.45 -0.82
CA THR A 65 -14.88 -5.23 -1.61
C THR A 65 -15.33 -4.02 -0.79
N ILE A 66 -14.88 -2.82 -1.13
CA ILE A 66 -15.34 -1.55 -0.56
C ILE A 66 -16.86 -1.45 -0.68
N ASN A 67 -17.43 -1.85 -1.84
CA ASN A 67 -18.88 -1.83 -2.05
C ASN A 67 -19.60 -2.80 -1.09
N ARG A 68 -19.18 -4.07 -1.02
CA ARG A 68 -19.77 -5.07 -0.11
C ARG A 68 -19.62 -4.65 1.36
N LEU A 69 -18.45 -4.12 1.73
CA LEU A 69 -18.19 -3.63 3.08
C LEU A 69 -19.07 -2.41 3.41
N SER A 70 -19.23 -1.46 2.48
CA SER A 70 -20.08 -0.29 2.68
C SER A 70 -21.54 -0.68 2.92
N ASN A 71 -22.09 -1.56 2.08
CA ASN A 71 -23.46 -2.08 2.24
C ASN A 71 -23.63 -2.81 3.58
N TYR A 72 -22.64 -3.60 3.98
CA TYR A 72 -22.67 -4.27 5.29
C TYR A 72 -22.65 -3.26 6.46
N LEU A 73 -21.88 -2.18 6.35
CA LEU A 73 -21.85 -1.13 7.37
C LEU A 73 -23.15 -0.33 7.42
N ASP A 74 -23.90 -0.21 6.31
CA ASP A 74 -25.22 0.44 6.28
C ASP A 74 -26.24 -0.41 7.04
N ALA A 75 -26.27 -1.72 6.78
CA ALA A 75 -27.12 -2.66 7.50
C ALA A 75 -26.79 -2.73 9.00
N MET A 76 -25.53 -2.47 9.38
CA MET A 76 -25.04 -2.57 10.76
C MET A 76 -24.72 -1.19 11.38
N ALA A 77 -25.40 -0.13 10.98
CA ALA A 77 -25.04 1.25 11.36
C ALA A 77 -24.96 1.50 12.89
N GLY A 78 -25.75 0.78 13.70
CA GLY A 78 -25.74 0.85 15.16
C GLY A 78 -24.71 -0.05 15.85
N ALA A 79 -24.02 -0.91 15.11
CA ALA A 79 -23.09 -1.87 15.68
C ALA A 79 -21.80 -1.18 16.17
N PRO A 80 -21.26 -1.59 17.33
CA PRO A 80 -19.97 -1.10 17.81
C PRO A 80 -18.87 -1.26 16.75
N GLY A 81 -18.18 -0.16 16.44
CA GLY A 81 -17.09 -0.12 15.46
C GLY A 81 -17.50 0.16 14.01
N ALA A 82 -18.79 0.07 13.65
CA ALA A 82 -19.25 0.35 12.28
C ALA A 82 -18.89 1.78 11.83
N ARG A 83 -19.07 2.77 12.72
CA ARG A 83 -18.70 4.17 12.47
C ARG A 83 -17.18 4.34 12.27
N ALA A 84 -16.35 3.59 13.00
CA ALA A 84 -14.90 3.67 12.87
C ALA A 84 -14.45 3.16 11.49
N VAL A 85 -14.94 1.98 11.10
CA VAL A 85 -14.66 1.40 9.78
C VAL A 85 -15.15 2.32 8.66
N ARG A 86 -16.36 2.87 8.77
CA ARG A 86 -16.90 3.82 7.77
C ARG A 86 -16.02 5.06 7.60
N ARG A 87 -15.51 5.61 8.70
CA ARG A 87 -14.60 6.78 8.66
C ARG A 87 -13.25 6.46 8.03
N ALA A 88 -12.85 5.20 8.02
CA ALA A 88 -11.59 4.75 7.43
C ALA A 88 -11.68 4.49 5.92
N LEU A 89 -12.87 4.24 5.37
CA LEU A 89 -13.06 3.96 3.92
C LEU A 89 -12.44 5.00 2.97
N PRO A 90 -12.33 6.30 3.30
CA PRO A 90 -11.62 7.25 2.43
C PRO A 90 -10.10 7.05 2.32
N LEU A 91 -9.51 6.20 3.18
CA LEU A 91 -8.06 5.93 3.26
C LEU A 91 -7.63 4.57 2.66
N VAL A 92 -8.57 3.73 2.24
CA VAL A 92 -8.30 2.34 1.83
C VAL A 92 -8.28 2.17 0.31
N ALA A 93 -7.73 1.03 -0.14
CA ALA A 93 -7.81 0.60 -1.53
C ALA A 93 -8.07 -0.91 -1.63
N GLU A 94 -8.71 -1.33 -2.71
CA GLU A 94 -8.83 -2.75 -3.04
C GLU A 94 -7.55 -3.26 -3.69
N GLY A 95 -7.20 -4.51 -3.41
CA GLY A 95 -6.12 -5.20 -4.12
C GLY A 95 -4.70 -4.82 -3.70
N LEU A 96 -4.52 -4.05 -2.62
CA LEU A 96 -3.20 -3.85 -2.02
C LEU A 96 -2.59 -5.20 -1.63
N ALA A 97 -1.33 -5.40 -1.97
CA ALA A 97 -0.65 -6.68 -1.84
C ALA A 97 0.34 -6.74 -0.69
N SER A 98 0.59 -5.63 0.03
CA SER A 98 1.45 -5.63 1.21
C SER A 98 1.08 -4.55 2.24
N PRO A 99 1.50 -4.69 3.51
CA PRO A 99 1.35 -3.63 4.50
C PRO A 99 2.00 -2.31 4.05
N LEU A 100 3.14 -2.41 3.37
CA LEU A 100 3.91 -1.24 2.95
C LEU A 100 3.22 -0.49 1.80
N GLU A 101 2.56 -1.20 0.88
CA GLU A 101 1.67 -0.59 -0.10
C GLU A 101 0.49 0.13 0.56
N ALA A 102 -0.17 -0.50 1.54
CA ALA A 102 -1.29 0.13 2.25
C ALA A 102 -0.87 1.43 2.96
N GLN A 103 0.30 1.40 3.61
CA GLN A 103 0.89 2.60 4.23
C GLN A 103 1.19 3.68 3.19
N THR A 104 1.81 3.31 2.07
CA THR A 104 2.13 4.24 0.97
C THR A 104 0.86 4.87 0.41
N TYR A 105 -0.18 4.07 0.17
CA TYR A 105 -1.46 4.51 -0.38
C TYR A 105 -2.14 5.54 0.53
N ALA A 106 -2.24 5.23 1.83
CA ALA A 106 -2.82 6.14 2.82
C ALA A 106 -2.06 7.48 2.88
N LEU A 107 -0.72 7.44 2.80
CA LEU A 107 0.13 8.63 2.90
C LEU A 107 0.16 9.49 1.63
N ALA A 108 0.01 8.90 0.44
CA ALA A 108 0.21 9.60 -0.82
C ALA A 108 -1.08 9.97 -1.56
N PHE A 109 -2.04 9.05 -1.66
CA PHE A 109 -3.10 9.10 -2.69
C PHE A 109 -4.50 9.45 -2.14
N CYS A 110 -4.60 9.66 -0.84
CA CYS A 110 -5.86 9.97 -0.16
C CYS A 110 -6.07 11.49 -0.01
N SER A 111 -7.24 11.92 0.44
CA SER A 111 -7.56 13.34 0.58
C SER A 111 -6.59 14.08 1.50
N ARG A 112 -6.19 15.31 1.13
CA ARG A 112 -5.32 16.16 1.97
C ARG A 112 -5.89 16.47 3.35
N HIS A 113 -7.21 16.41 3.51
CA HIS A 113 -7.87 16.61 4.79
C HIS A 113 -7.51 15.53 5.83
N THR A 114 -7.08 14.35 5.38
CA THR A 114 -6.62 13.26 6.27
C THR A 114 -5.13 13.38 6.64
N GLY A 115 -4.40 14.32 6.03
CA GLY A 115 -2.94 14.44 6.14
C GLY A 115 -2.16 13.76 5.01
N SER A 116 -2.85 13.09 4.09
CA SER A 116 -2.26 12.49 2.88
C SER A 116 -1.82 13.55 1.86
N LEU A 117 -0.88 13.26 0.97
CA LEU A 117 -0.41 14.26 0.00
C LEU A 117 -1.49 14.69 -1.02
N GLY A 118 -2.46 13.82 -1.30
CA GLY A 118 -3.53 14.07 -2.26
C GLY A 118 -3.08 13.98 -3.71
N LEU A 119 -2.13 13.10 -3.99
CA LEU A 119 -1.76 12.76 -5.37
C LEU A 119 -2.91 11.99 -6.07
N PRO A 120 -2.97 12.02 -7.41
CA PRO A 120 -3.95 11.25 -8.17
C PRO A 120 -3.94 9.77 -7.77
N LYS A 121 -5.13 9.16 -7.66
CA LYS A 121 -5.24 7.75 -7.29
C LYS A 121 -4.72 6.84 -8.41
N PRO A 122 -3.89 5.84 -8.09
CA PRO A 122 -3.43 4.85 -9.07
C PRO A 122 -4.44 3.73 -9.28
N LEU A 123 -4.25 2.96 -10.36
CA LEU A 123 -4.69 1.58 -10.43
C LEU A 123 -3.75 0.72 -9.57
N VAL A 124 -4.30 0.10 -8.52
CA VAL A 124 -3.53 -0.73 -7.56
C VAL A 124 -3.40 -2.16 -8.10
N ASN A 125 -2.18 -2.70 -8.14
CA ASN A 125 -1.88 -4.08 -8.54
C ASN A 125 -2.58 -4.54 -9.84
N HIS A 126 -2.86 -3.60 -10.74
CA HIS A 126 -3.64 -3.85 -11.93
C HIS A 126 -2.87 -4.69 -12.93
N ARG A 127 -3.54 -5.64 -13.58
CA ARG A 127 -2.88 -6.51 -14.57
C ARG A 127 -2.64 -5.70 -15.82
N ILE A 128 -1.39 -5.60 -16.26
CA ILE A 128 -1.08 -5.04 -17.57
C ILE A 128 -0.36 -6.07 -18.42
N GLU A 129 -0.69 -6.07 -19.70
CA GLU A 129 -0.04 -6.88 -20.71
C GLU A 129 1.35 -6.29 -21.03
N VAL A 130 2.34 -7.16 -21.13
CA VAL A 130 3.73 -6.81 -21.42
C VAL A 130 3.99 -7.07 -22.91
N PRO A 131 4.39 -6.03 -23.66
CA PRO A 131 4.73 -6.17 -25.07
C PRO A 131 5.99 -7.04 -25.22
N VAL A 132 6.14 -7.71 -26.36
CA VAL A 132 7.13 -8.78 -26.57
C VAL A 132 8.55 -8.33 -26.23
N GLU A 133 8.91 -7.11 -26.61
CA GLU A 133 10.20 -6.45 -26.38
C GLU A 133 10.54 -6.28 -24.89
N ALA A 134 9.54 -6.17 -24.01
CA ALA A 134 9.73 -6.01 -22.57
C ALA A 134 9.63 -7.33 -21.78
N ARG A 135 9.15 -8.41 -22.41
CA ARG A 135 8.95 -9.72 -21.73
C ARG A 135 10.24 -10.30 -21.19
N GLY A 136 11.36 -10.12 -21.89
CA GLY A 136 12.68 -10.57 -21.40
C GLY A 136 13.13 -9.87 -20.11
N CYS A 137 12.69 -8.63 -19.89
CA CYS A 137 12.98 -7.88 -18.67
C CYS A 137 12.12 -8.34 -17.49
N PHE A 138 10.83 -8.58 -17.71
CA PHE A 138 9.90 -8.98 -16.66
C PHE A 138 9.83 -10.50 -16.41
N GLY A 139 10.29 -11.31 -17.37
CA GLY A 139 10.16 -12.77 -17.33
C GLY A 139 8.71 -13.26 -17.47
N SER A 140 7.80 -12.41 -17.93
CA SER A 140 6.36 -12.68 -17.98
C SER A 140 5.68 -11.90 -19.10
N ALA A 141 4.59 -12.46 -19.63
CA ALA A 141 3.71 -11.76 -20.57
C ALA A 141 2.83 -10.70 -19.88
N THR A 142 2.75 -10.70 -18.54
CA THR A 142 1.96 -9.74 -17.77
C THR A 142 2.63 -9.35 -16.47
N ILE A 143 2.40 -8.12 -16.02
CA ILE A 143 2.87 -7.63 -14.71
C ILE A 143 1.75 -6.96 -13.91
N ARG A 144 2.05 -6.72 -12.64
CA ARG A 144 1.24 -5.95 -11.70
C ARG A 144 2.16 -4.94 -11.04
N PRO A 145 2.22 -3.69 -11.53
CA PRO A 145 2.83 -2.60 -10.79
C PRO A 145 2.04 -2.38 -9.51
N ASP A 146 2.70 -2.08 -8.40
CA ASP A 146 2.00 -1.80 -7.13
C ASP A 146 1.00 -0.65 -7.33
N PHE A 147 1.45 0.41 -8.01
CA PHE A 147 0.65 1.58 -8.39
C PHE A 147 0.91 1.99 -9.84
N TRP A 148 -0.15 2.08 -10.65
CA TRP A 148 -0.07 2.40 -12.08
C TRP A 148 -0.98 3.56 -12.49
N TRP A 149 -0.43 4.50 -13.25
CA TRP A 149 -1.19 5.58 -13.91
C TRP A 149 -1.10 5.41 -15.43
N PRO A 150 -2.13 4.82 -16.07
CA PRO A 150 -2.07 4.45 -17.49
C PRO A 150 -1.95 5.67 -18.41
N GLU A 151 -2.62 6.78 -18.08
CA GLU A 151 -2.62 7.98 -18.91
C GLU A 151 -1.23 8.64 -18.98
N GLN A 152 -0.49 8.65 -17.87
CA GLN A 152 0.87 9.22 -17.81
C GLN A 152 1.96 8.17 -18.09
N ARG A 153 1.61 6.88 -18.18
CA ARG A 153 2.53 5.74 -18.25
C ARG A 153 3.55 5.77 -17.12
N VAL A 154 3.08 5.91 -15.88
CA VAL A 154 3.93 5.96 -14.68
C VAL A 154 3.61 4.80 -13.75
N ALA A 155 4.65 4.10 -13.30
CA ALA A 155 4.60 3.11 -12.23
C ALA A 155 5.32 3.63 -10.98
N LEU A 156 4.77 3.32 -9.80
CA LEU A 156 5.48 3.39 -8.52
C LEU A 156 5.52 1.97 -7.93
N GLU A 157 6.74 1.49 -7.66
CA GLU A 157 7.00 0.19 -7.03
C GLU A 157 7.48 0.39 -5.59
N VAL A 158 6.89 -0.35 -4.66
CA VAL A 158 7.18 -0.33 -3.23
C VAL A 158 8.11 -1.48 -2.88
N LEU A 159 9.35 -1.16 -2.55
CA LEU A 159 10.39 -2.13 -2.24
C LEU A 159 10.46 -2.38 -0.73
N GLY A 160 10.06 -3.59 -0.31
CA GLY A 160 10.24 -4.07 1.06
C GLY A 160 11.68 -4.49 1.38
N VAL A 161 12.01 -4.70 2.66
CA VAL A 161 13.38 -5.00 3.15
C VAL A 161 14.05 -6.18 2.44
N ARG A 162 13.29 -7.22 2.06
CA ARG A 162 13.81 -8.38 1.33
C ARG A 162 14.35 -8.06 -0.07
N TRP A 163 13.93 -6.95 -0.68
CA TRP A 163 14.47 -6.48 -1.97
C TRP A 163 15.87 -5.85 -1.84
N HIS A 164 16.34 -5.61 -0.61
CA HIS A 164 17.70 -5.15 -0.32
C HIS A 164 18.73 -6.29 -0.15
N GLY A 165 18.31 -7.55 -0.21
CA GLY A 165 19.13 -8.74 0.06
C GLY A 165 20.13 -9.13 -1.04
N GLY A 166 20.96 -8.19 -1.51
CA GLY A 166 22.12 -8.48 -2.37
C GLY A 166 21.91 -8.40 -3.87
N ALA A 167 22.87 -8.93 -4.65
CA ALA A 167 22.97 -8.74 -6.11
C ALA A 167 21.72 -9.16 -6.90
N LYS A 168 20.96 -10.14 -6.40
CA LYS A 168 19.71 -10.60 -7.03
C LYS A 168 18.62 -9.52 -7.01
N GLY A 169 18.42 -8.84 -5.88
CA GLY A 169 17.43 -7.76 -5.75
C GLY A 169 17.78 -6.58 -6.66
N ILE A 170 19.05 -6.18 -6.68
CA ILE A 170 19.56 -5.11 -7.56
C ILE A 170 19.31 -5.45 -9.04
N THR A 171 19.62 -6.69 -9.44
CA THR A 171 19.41 -7.13 -10.82
C THR A 171 17.93 -7.13 -11.20
N GLN A 172 17.05 -7.62 -10.32
CA GLN A 172 15.62 -7.67 -10.58
C GLN A 172 15.00 -6.28 -10.68
N THR A 173 15.37 -5.35 -9.80
CA THR A 173 14.95 -3.95 -9.88
C THR A 173 15.42 -3.31 -11.18
N SER A 174 16.71 -3.48 -11.55
CA SER A 174 17.24 -2.95 -12.81
C SER A 174 16.53 -3.52 -14.04
N LEU A 175 16.18 -4.82 -14.02
CA LEU A 175 15.41 -5.45 -15.10
C LEU A 175 13.98 -4.89 -15.15
N ARG A 176 13.28 -4.72 -14.02
CA ARG A 176 11.94 -4.09 -14.02
C ARG A 176 11.99 -2.68 -14.58
N GLU A 177 12.96 -1.86 -14.18
CA GLU A 177 13.13 -0.50 -14.71
C GLU A 177 13.35 -0.50 -16.23
N LYS A 178 14.21 -1.38 -16.74
CA LYS A 178 14.41 -1.56 -18.19
C LYS A 178 13.14 -2.04 -18.89
N GLY A 179 12.36 -2.90 -18.25
CA GLY A 179 11.08 -3.38 -18.75
C GLY A 179 10.07 -2.24 -18.90
N TYR A 180 9.93 -1.39 -17.88
CA TYR A 180 9.08 -0.20 -17.97
C TYR A 180 9.57 0.77 -19.04
N TYR A 181 10.89 0.99 -19.14
CA TYR A 181 11.47 1.81 -20.19
C TYR A 181 11.15 1.27 -21.59
N ALA A 182 11.28 -0.04 -21.81
CA ALA A 182 10.91 -0.70 -23.06
C ALA A 182 9.41 -0.57 -23.37
N MET A 183 8.56 -0.52 -22.33
CA MET A 183 7.14 -0.19 -22.45
C MET A 183 6.87 1.30 -22.65
N GLY A 184 7.87 2.16 -22.82
CA GLY A 184 7.68 3.62 -22.91
C GLY A 184 7.05 4.22 -21.65
N ALA A 185 7.31 3.62 -20.48
CA ALA A 185 6.79 4.04 -19.19
C ALA A 185 7.93 4.51 -18.28
N SER A 186 7.62 5.42 -17.37
CA SER A 186 8.52 5.77 -16.26
C SER A 186 8.20 4.89 -15.06
N CYS A 187 9.24 4.39 -14.39
CA CYS A 187 9.10 3.69 -13.12
C CYS A 187 9.92 4.43 -12.07
N ILE A 188 9.30 4.69 -10.92
CA ILE A 188 10.02 5.11 -9.72
C ILE A 188 9.85 4.03 -8.65
N THR A 189 10.88 3.84 -7.85
CA THR A 189 10.83 2.92 -6.71
C THR A 189 10.81 3.72 -5.42
N ILE A 190 10.17 3.18 -4.39
CA ILE A 190 10.29 3.71 -3.03
C ILE A 190 10.51 2.57 -2.04
N THR A 191 11.52 2.71 -1.21
CA THR A 191 11.89 1.70 -0.20
C THR A 191 11.14 1.93 1.11
N GLU A 192 11.05 0.91 1.95
CA GLU A 192 10.50 1.06 3.31
C GLU A 192 11.20 2.19 4.09
N ARG A 193 12.53 2.27 3.98
CA ARG A 193 13.32 3.30 4.66
C ARG A 193 12.92 4.70 4.19
N GLU A 194 12.72 4.89 2.89
CA GLU A 194 12.27 6.17 2.33
C GLU A 194 10.84 6.50 2.74
N ILE A 195 9.94 5.50 2.83
CA ILE A 195 8.58 5.70 3.33
C ILE A 195 8.60 6.19 4.78
N ARG A 196 9.46 5.60 5.63
CA ARG A 196 9.58 5.95 7.05
C ARG A 196 10.19 7.34 7.28
N MET A 197 11.16 7.75 6.46
CA MET A 197 11.78 9.07 6.56
C MET A 197 10.95 10.13 5.83
N LEU A 198 10.43 11.12 6.56
CA LEU A 198 9.53 12.14 5.99
C LEU A 198 10.14 12.85 4.78
N SER A 199 11.37 13.33 4.87
CA SER A 199 12.05 14.07 3.81
C SER A 199 12.26 13.23 2.54
N SER A 200 12.65 11.96 2.71
CA SER A 200 12.82 11.01 1.60
C SER A 200 11.48 10.70 0.93
N PHE A 201 10.44 10.40 1.72
CA PHE A 201 9.10 10.18 1.21
C PHE A 201 8.59 11.39 0.42
N GLU A 202 8.72 12.61 0.97
CA GLU A 202 8.29 13.83 0.28
C GLU A 202 9.07 14.07 -1.02
N SER A 203 10.37 13.77 -1.04
CA SER A 203 11.20 13.92 -2.24
C SER A 203 10.77 12.94 -3.33
N ALA A 204 10.55 11.67 -2.99
CA ALA A 204 10.06 10.66 -3.93
C ALA A 204 8.67 11.02 -4.46
N MET A 205 7.76 11.48 -3.59
CA MET A 205 6.42 11.90 -3.98
C MET A 205 6.42 13.19 -4.81
N ALA A 206 7.40 14.08 -4.65
CA ALA A 206 7.58 15.24 -5.51
C ALA A 206 8.03 14.85 -6.93
N VAL A 207 8.90 13.83 -7.06
CA VAL A 207 9.25 13.24 -8.37
C VAL A 207 8.01 12.62 -9.01
N LEU A 208 7.23 11.84 -8.25
CA LEU A 208 5.97 11.27 -8.73
C LEU A 208 5.01 12.36 -9.21
N ALA A 209 4.82 13.41 -8.41
CA ALA A 209 3.94 14.53 -8.77
C ALA A 209 4.33 15.15 -10.12
N LYS A 210 5.65 15.34 -10.35
CA LYS A 210 6.18 15.86 -11.61
C LYS A 210 5.87 14.93 -12.79
N LEU A 211 6.08 13.62 -12.62
CA LEU A 211 5.76 12.62 -13.65
C LEU A 211 4.26 12.56 -13.96
N LEU A 212 3.42 12.76 -12.94
CA LEU A 212 1.96 12.81 -13.09
C LEU A 212 1.45 14.16 -13.62
N GLY A 213 2.32 15.14 -13.84
CA GLY A 213 1.93 16.48 -14.30
C GLY A 213 1.12 17.29 -13.28
N VAL A 214 1.23 16.97 -11.99
CA VAL A 214 0.50 17.65 -10.91
C VAL A 214 1.43 18.45 -10.01
N ARG A 215 0.94 19.56 -9.48
CA ARG A 215 1.68 20.40 -8.53
C ARG A 215 1.29 20.07 -7.10
N LEU A 216 2.28 19.74 -6.26
CA LEU A 216 2.08 19.64 -4.82
C LEU A 216 1.77 21.02 -4.23
N ARG A 217 0.70 21.09 -3.43
CA ARG A 217 0.32 22.31 -2.71
C ARG A 217 1.25 22.52 -1.51
N GLN A 218 1.64 23.77 -1.28
CA GLN A 218 2.42 24.16 -0.11
C GLN A 218 1.70 23.74 1.18
N PRO A 219 2.43 23.18 2.16
CA PRO A 219 1.83 22.70 3.40
C PRO A 219 1.39 23.87 4.28
N THR A 220 0.11 23.91 4.64
CA THR A 220 -0.36 24.78 5.73
C THR A 220 0.00 24.16 7.08
N ARG A 221 -0.02 24.95 8.16
CA ARG A 221 0.19 24.43 9.54
C ARG A 221 -0.81 23.32 9.89
N ALA A 222 -2.07 23.47 9.49
CA ALA A 222 -3.11 22.47 9.72
C ALA A 222 -2.81 21.17 8.97
N PHE A 223 -2.38 21.27 7.71
CA PHE A 223 -1.96 20.12 6.91
C PHE A 223 -0.74 19.41 7.52
N ALA A 224 0.29 20.16 7.91
CA ALA A 224 1.49 19.59 8.56
C ALA A 224 1.12 18.81 9.83
N LYS A 225 0.21 19.34 10.66
CA LYS A 225 -0.30 18.65 11.87
C LYS A 225 -1.08 17.38 11.51
N ALA A 226 -1.96 17.43 10.51
CA ALA A 226 -2.72 16.26 10.06
C ALA A 226 -1.80 15.18 9.51
N ARG A 227 -0.81 15.56 8.69
CA ARG A 227 0.21 14.66 8.14
C ARG A 227 1.07 14.00 9.21
N GLY A 228 1.50 14.76 10.22
CA GLY A 228 2.23 14.22 11.36
C GLY A 228 1.44 13.11 12.08
N ARG A 229 0.17 13.38 12.39
CA ARG A 229 -0.73 12.37 13.00
C ARG A 229 -0.91 11.14 12.11
N LEU A 230 -1.19 11.35 10.81
CA LEU A 230 -1.37 10.27 9.86
C LEU A 230 -0.12 9.38 9.81
N ARG A 231 1.08 9.98 9.72
CA ARG A 231 2.34 9.23 9.70
C ARG A 231 2.58 8.44 10.99
N THR A 232 2.34 9.04 12.15
CA THR A 232 2.44 8.34 13.44
C THR A 232 1.49 7.15 13.51
N GLU A 233 0.24 7.30 13.09
CA GLU A 233 -0.73 6.20 13.12
C GLU A 233 -0.42 5.10 12.10
N VAL A 234 -0.01 5.47 10.88
CA VAL A 234 0.21 4.54 9.76
C VAL A 234 1.51 3.76 9.90
N LEU A 235 2.58 4.43 10.33
CA LEU A 235 3.94 3.85 10.36
C LEU A 235 4.34 3.33 11.74
N ASP A 236 3.46 3.52 12.73
CA ASP A 236 3.71 3.27 14.16
C ASP A 236 4.96 3.99 14.70
N VAL A 237 5.26 5.17 14.14
CA VAL A 237 6.41 5.98 14.53
C VAL A 237 6.01 6.91 15.67
N ARG A 238 6.61 6.74 16.86
CA ARG A 238 6.43 7.69 17.98
C ARG A 238 6.87 9.09 17.51
N PRO A 239 6.12 10.17 17.84
CA PRO A 239 6.59 11.51 17.56
C PRO A 239 7.93 11.73 18.26
N ALA A 240 8.93 12.18 17.50
CA ALA A 240 10.19 12.69 18.04
C ALA A 240 9.96 13.93 18.89
#